data_AF-A0A1W5XGQ3-F1
#
_entry.id   AF-A0A1W5XGQ3-F1
#
_cell.length_a   1.000
_cell.length_b   1.000
_cell.length_c   1.000
_cell.angle_alpha   90.00
_cell.angle_beta   90.00
_cell.angle_gamma   90.00
#
_symmetry.space_group_name_H-M   'P 1'
#
loop_
_entity.id
_entity.type
_entity.pdbx_description
1 polymer ?
#
loop_
_entity_poly.entity_id
_entity_poly.type
_entity_poly.pdbx_seq_one_letter_code
_entity_poly.pdbx_strand_id
1 'polypeptide(L)'
;MPGGRLTQSERQQIALGLADSLPYAEIARRLERPTSTITREVMRNGGPTAYRADLAHRATQQRTHRPRQAAPQGSQALPQPYGRDAEAVRDYQEMLTTVFMTSGLPKMMARVLGCLYTTDTGRLTAADLAQRLTVSPASISKAITFLENLDLVRRERDERRRERYVVDDDLWYQAMIRSARANDQFIEAARQGVGILGRGTPAATRLENAARFLDFVSEGLIRAAEQGREVLYARGETASDGTAKPSSDDGQTAGPTAAP
;
A
#
# COMPACT_ATOMS: atom_id res chain seq x y z
N MET A 1 -21.47 -20.54 -26.91
CA MET A 1 -20.29 -20.46 -26.02
C MET A 1 -20.25 -19.07 -25.41
N PRO A 2 -20.58 -18.86 -24.11
CA PRO A 2 -20.46 -17.53 -23.53
C PRO A 2 -18.97 -17.28 -23.23
N GLY A 3 -18.24 -16.83 -24.25
CA GLY A 3 -16.81 -16.48 -24.20
C GLY A 3 -16.55 -15.01 -23.85
N GLY A 4 -17.50 -14.34 -23.21
CA GLY A 4 -17.37 -12.93 -22.80
C GLY A 4 -16.58 -12.75 -21.50
N ARG A 5 -16.02 -11.56 -21.28
CA ARG A 5 -15.40 -11.16 -20.00
C ARG A 5 -16.41 -11.34 -18.87
N LEU A 6 -15.94 -11.72 -17.68
CA LEU A 6 -16.78 -11.74 -16.48
C LEU A 6 -17.38 -10.34 -16.25
N THR A 7 -18.64 -10.29 -15.88
CA THR A 7 -19.38 -9.09 -15.46
C THR A 7 -19.07 -8.75 -14.00
N GLN A 8 -19.57 -7.61 -13.50
CA GLN A 8 -19.44 -7.30 -12.08
C GLN A 8 -20.26 -8.25 -11.20
N SER A 9 -21.47 -8.62 -11.64
CA SER A 9 -22.35 -9.56 -10.93
C SER A 9 -21.73 -10.95 -10.81
N GLU A 10 -21.17 -11.48 -11.91
CA GLU A 10 -20.47 -12.77 -11.86
C GLU A 10 -19.27 -12.73 -10.90
N ARG A 11 -18.52 -11.62 -10.83
CA ARG A 11 -17.42 -11.47 -9.86
C ARG A 11 -17.90 -11.43 -8.41
N GLN A 12 -19.05 -10.82 -8.14
CA GLN A 12 -19.65 -10.83 -6.80
C GLN A 12 -20.04 -12.25 -6.39
N GLN A 13 -20.60 -13.04 -7.31
CA GLN A 13 -20.93 -14.44 -7.05
C GLN A 13 -19.67 -15.32 -6.85
N ILE A 14 -18.55 -15.03 -7.54
CA ILE A 14 -17.26 -15.67 -7.23
C ILE A 14 -16.84 -15.33 -5.79
N ALA A 15 -16.90 -14.06 -5.39
CA ALA A 15 -16.51 -13.65 -4.05
C ALA A 15 -17.35 -14.31 -2.95
N LEU A 16 -18.67 -14.42 -3.16
CA LEU A 16 -19.56 -15.15 -2.26
C LEU A 16 -19.21 -16.63 -2.19
N GLY A 17 -19.01 -17.29 -3.34
CA GLY A 17 -18.63 -18.70 -3.36
C GLY A 17 -17.30 -18.99 -2.66
N LEU A 18 -16.34 -18.06 -2.72
CA LEU A 18 -15.08 -18.18 -1.97
C LEU A 18 -15.27 -17.98 -0.46
N ALA A 19 -16.15 -17.05 -0.05
CA ALA A 19 -16.48 -16.86 1.36
C ALA A 19 -17.15 -18.11 1.96
N ASP A 20 -17.97 -18.79 1.17
CA ASP A 20 -18.59 -20.08 1.51
C ASP A 20 -17.64 -21.29 1.36
N SER A 21 -16.35 -21.05 1.06
CA SER A 21 -15.33 -22.09 0.85
C SER A 21 -15.69 -23.11 -0.23
N LEU A 22 -16.47 -22.71 -1.24
CA LEU A 22 -16.84 -23.58 -2.35
C LEU A 22 -15.63 -23.84 -3.26
N PRO A 23 -15.51 -25.07 -3.81
CA PRO A 23 -14.48 -25.37 -4.79
C PRO A 23 -14.74 -24.60 -6.09
N TYR A 24 -13.66 -24.19 -6.79
CA TYR A 24 -13.76 -23.38 -8.01
C TYR A 24 -14.62 -24.02 -9.10
N ALA A 25 -14.65 -25.35 -9.18
CA ALA A 25 -15.48 -26.08 -10.13
C ALA A 25 -16.99 -25.87 -9.88
N GLU A 26 -17.40 -25.79 -8.62
CA GLU A 26 -18.80 -25.55 -8.25
C GLU A 26 -19.21 -24.09 -8.50
N ILE A 27 -18.33 -23.14 -8.19
CA ILE A 27 -18.53 -21.72 -8.53
C ILE A 27 -18.68 -21.57 -10.06
N ALA A 28 -17.81 -22.22 -10.83
CA ALA A 28 -17.82 -22.19 -12.28
C ALA A 28 -19.13 -22.76 -12.86
N ARG A 29 -19.63 -23.88 -12.30
CA ARG A 29 -20.90 -24.50 -12.69
C ARG A 29 -22.08 -23.56 -12.45
N ARG A 30 -22.15 -22.88 -11.31
CA ARG A 30 -23.21 -21.92 -10.97
C ARG A 30 -23.24 -20.70 -11.88
N LEU A 31 -22.09 -20.32 -12.42
CA LEU A 31 -21.94 -19.18 -13.33
C LEU A 31 -22.01 -19.57 -14.80
N GLU A 32 -22.18 -20.87 -15.10
CA GLU A 32 -22.07 -21.41 -16.47
C GLU A 32 -20.78 -20.99 -17.18
N ARG A 33 -19.68 -20.90 -16.43
CA ARG A 33 -18.35 -20.52 -16.93
C ARG A 33 -17.36 -21.68 -16.80
N PRO A 34 -16.29 -21.72 -17.63
CA PRO A 34 -15.21 -22.68 -17.44
C PRO A 34 -14.48 -22.48 -16.10
N THR A 35 -14.12 -23.57 -15.42
CA THR A 35 -13.35 -23.52 -14.16
C THR A 35 -12.03 -22.76 -14.30
N SER A 36 -11.36 -22.89 -15.46
CA SER A 36 -10.12 -22.17 -15.75
C SER A 36 -10.29 -20.64 -15.82
N THR A 37 -11.50 -20.15 -16.07
CA THR A 37 -11.81 -18.71 -16.02
C THR A 37 -11.87 -18.24 -14.58
N ILE A 38 -12.53 -19.00 -13.70
CA ILE A 38 -12.63 -18.67 -12.28
C ILE A 38 -11.26 -18.75 -11.62
N THR A 39 -10.50 -19.83 -11.83
CA THR A 39 -9.15 -19.96 -11.27
C THR A 39 -8.24 -18.81 -11.70
N ARG A 40 -8.23 -18.45 -13.00
CA ARG A 40 -7.40 -17.33 -13.48
C ARG A 40 -7.86 -15.98 -12.94
N GLU A 41 -9.17 -15.75 -12.85
CA GLU A 41 -9.72 -14.53 -12.27
C GLU A 41 -9.33 -14.39 -10.79
N VAL A 42 -9.51 -15.45 -10.00
CA VAL A 42 -9.20 -15.45 -8.56
C VAL A 42 -7.70 -15.26 -8.35
N MET A 43 -6.86 -16.03 -9.04
CA MET A 43 -5.40 -15.93 -8.90
C MET A 43 -4.86 -14.58 -9.36
N ARG A 44 -5.43 -13.99 -10.42
CA ARG A 44 -5.03 -12.68 -10.93
C ARG A 44 -5.40 -11.51 -10.01
N ASN A 45 -6.38 -11.69 -9.11
CA ASN A 45 -6.90 -10.61 -8.27
C ASN A 45 -6.73 -10.90 -6.77
N GLY A 46 -5.57 -11.43 -6.38
CA GLY A 46 -5.18 -11.59 -4.98
C GLY A 46 -5.35 -13.00 -4.41
N GLY A 47 -5.84 -13.97 -5.19
CA GLY A 47 -6.02 -15.34 -4.74
C GLY A 47 -7.26 -15.54 -3.86
N PRO A 48 -7.54 -16.79 -3.42
CA PRO A 48 -8.82 -17.14 -2.79
C PRO A 48 -9.10 -16.42 -1.48
N THR A 49 -8.07 -16.12 -0.68
CA THR A 49 -8.22 -15.47 0.63
C THR A 49 -8.37 -13.95 0.55
N ALA A 50 -7.83 -13.31 -0.50
CA ALA A 50 -7.84 -11.86 -0.65
C ALA A 50 -8.72 -11.38 -1.83
N TYR A 51 -9.46 -12.27 -2.49
CA TYR A 51 -10.31 -11.91 -3.63
C TYR A 51 -11.41 -10.92 -3.24
N ARG A 52 -11.52 -9.81 -4.00
CA ARG A 52 -12.56 -8.79 -3.86
C ARG A 52 -13.14 -8.45 -5.23
N ALA A 53 -14.46 -8.67 -5.38
CA ALA A 53 -15.16 -8.51 -6.66
C ALA A 53 -15.03 -7.09 -7.26
N ASP A 54 -15.18 -6.05 -6.43
CA ASP A 54 -15.12 -4.66 -6.89
C ASP A 54 -13.72 -4.24 -7.31
N LEU A 55 -12.67 -4.72 -6.61
CA LEU A 55 -11.28 -4.51 -7.00
C LEU A 55 -10.98 -5.20 -8.33
N ALA A 56 -11.40 -6.45 -8.47
CA ALA A 56 -11.22 -7.24 -9.70
C ALA A 56 -11.95 -6.61 -10.92
N HIS A 57 -13.15 -6.05 -10.69
CA HIS A 57 -13.89 -5.35 -11.74
C HIS A 57 -13.20 -4.05 -12.17
N ARG A 58 -12.79 -3.20 -11.23
CA ARG A 58 -12.06 -1.95 -11.52
C ARG A 58 -10.72 -2.22 -12.20
N ALA A 59 -9.96 -3.21 -11.75
CA ALA A 59 -8.69 -3.61 -12.40
C ALA A 59 -8.92 -4.01 -13.86
N THR A 60 -10.00 -4.75 -14.14
CA THR A 60 -10.37 -5.13 -15.52
C THR A 60 -10.75 -3.92 -16.37
N GLN A 61 -11.52 -2.96 -15.83
CA GLN A 61 -11.87 -1.73 -16.53
C GLN A 61 -10.63 -0.88 -16.83
N GLN A 62 -9.73 -0.71 -15.87
CA GLN A 62 -8.49 0.06 -16.05
C GLN A 62 -7.60 -0.51 -17.16
N ARG A 63 -7.49 -1.85 -17.25
CA ARG A 63 -6.76 -2.53 -18.34
C ARG A 63 -7.43 -2.35 -19.70
N THR A 64 -8.75 -2.19 -19.74
CA THR A 64 -9.51 -1.98 -20.99
C THR A 64 -9.39 -0.54 -21.49
N HIS A 65 -9.33 0.42 -20.56
CA HIS A 65 -9.13 1.83 -20.87
C HIS A 65 -7.67 2.21 -21.15
N ARG A 66 -6.69 1.34 -20.87
CA ARG A 66 -5.31 1.55 -21.30
C ARG A 66 -5.16 0.98 -22.71
N PRO A 67 -4.98 1.82 -23.77
CA PRO A 67 -4.48 1.31 -25.02
C PRO A 67 -3.16 0.61 -24.70
N ARG A 68 -2.90 -0.52 -25.36
CA ARG A 68 -1.61 -1.20 -25.34
C ARG A 68 -0.57 -0.26 -25.95
N GLN A 69 -0.15 0.76 -25.19
CA GLN A 69 1.10 1.45 -25.40
C GLN A 69 2.13 0.34 -25.33
N ALA A 70 2.71 0.03 -26.49
CA ALA A 70 3.87 -0.83 -26.58
C ALA A 70 4.78 -0.49 -25.42
N ALA A 71 5.11 -1.49 -24.60
CA ALA A 71 6.13 -1.34 -23.59
C ALA A 71 7.29 -0.60 -24.26
N PRO A 72 7.85 0.48 -23.68
CA PRO A 72 9.15 0.94 -24.13
C PRO A 72 10.10 -0.24 -23.95
N GLN A 73 10.35 -0.97 -25.06
CA GLN A 73 11.42 -1.93 -25.20
C GLN A 73 12.69 -1.14 -24.90
N GLY A 74 13.20 -1.28 -23.67
CA GLY A 74 14.31 -0.46 -23.22
C GLY A 74 14.45 -0.32 -21.70
N SER A 75 13.47 -0.73 -20.89
CA SER A 75 13.77 -1.08 -19.50
C SER A 75 14.02 -2.58 -19.48
N GLN A 76 15.30 -2.97 -19.58
CA GLN A 76 15.73 -4.31 -19.16
C GLN A 76 14.96 -4.63 -17.87
N ALA A 77 14.21 -5.72 -17.87
CA ALA A 77 13.61 -6.22 -16.64
C ALA A 77 14.80 -6.49 -15.73
N LEU A 78 15.14 -5.52 -14.89
CA LEU A 78 16.14 -5.68 -13.84
C LEU A 78 15.76 -6.98 -13.15
N PRO A 79 16.68 -7.93 -12.99
CA PRO A 79 16.40 -9.16 -12.28
C PRO A 79 15.70 -8.78 -10.98
N GLN A 80 14.45 -9.21 -10.83
CA GLN A 80 13.71 -8.91 -9.62
C GLN A 80 14.51 -9.50 -8.46
N PRO A 81 14.89 -8.68 -7.47
CA PRO A 81 15.55 -9.19 -6.29
C PRO A 81 14.70 -10.31 -5.68
N TYR A 82 15.37 -11.32 -5.11
CA TYR A 82 14.71 -12.47 -4.49
C TYR A 82 13.95 -13.40 -5.46
N GLY A 83 14.25 -13.38 -6.77
CA GLY A 83 13.74 -14.34 -7.74
C GLY A 83 12.24 -14.21 -8.05
N ARG A 84 11.65 -13.04 -7.79
CA ARG A 84 10.22 -12.79 -8.00
C ARG A 84 9.88 -12.66 -9.48
N ASP A 85 8.68 -13.08 -9.87
CA ASP A 85 8.18 -12.79 -11.22
C ASP A 85 7.86 -11.29 -11.36
N ALA A 86 8.51 -10.66 -12.34
CA ALA A 86 8.33 -9.25 -12.63
C ALA A 86 6.90 -8.91 -13.07
N GLU A 87 6.18 -9.84 -13.71
CA GLU A 87 4.79 -9.65 -14.08
C GLU A 87 3.86 -9.67 -12.86
N ALA A 88 4.05 -10.66 -11.98
CA ALA A 88 3.30 -10.75 -10.73
C ALA A 88 3.47 -9.49 -9.84
N VAL A 89 4.69 -8.95 -9.73
CA VAL A 89 4.93 -7.70 -8.95
C VAL A 89 4.21 -6.51 -9.58
N ARG A 90 4.18 -6.40 -10.91
CA ARG A 90 3.44 -5.33 -11.60
C ARG A 90 1.94 -5.45 -11.37
N ASP A 91 1.38 -6.66 -11.49
CA ASP A 91 -0.03 -6.90 -11.21
C ASP A 91 -0.40 -6.56 -9.76
N TYR A 92 0.45 -6.94 -8.80
CA TYR A 92 0.28 -6.56 -7.40
C TYR A 92 0.33 -5.04 -7.20
N GLN A 93 1.27 -4.34 -7.85
CA GLN A 93 1.36 -2.88 -7.79
C GLN A 93 0.10 -2.21 -8.34
N GLU A 94 -0.51 -2.73 -9.41
CA GLU A 94 -1.78 -2.23 -9.96
C GLU A 94 -2.96 -2.46 -9.00
N MET A 95 -3.00 -3.64 -8.37
CA MET A 95 -3.98 -3.94 -7.32
C MET A 95 -3.85 -2.98 -6.14
N LEU A 96 -2.62 -2.78 -5.63
CA LEU A 96 -2.34 -1.89 -4.52
C LEU A 96 -2.68 -0.42 -4.86
N THR A 97 -2.38 0.01 -6.08
CA THR A 97 -2.81 1.32 -6.60
C THR A 97 -4.34 1.47 -6.53
N THR A 98 -5.09 0.42 -6.90
CA THR A 98 -6.55 0.44 -6.86
C THR A 98 -7.09 0.52 -5.43
N VAL A 99 -6.43 -0.13 -4.47
CA VAL A 99 -6.76 -0.01 -3.05
C VAL A 99 -6.59 1.43 -2.56
N PHE A 100 -5.44 2.05 -2.83
CA PHE A 100 -5.20 3.46 -2.48
C PHE A 100 -6.18 4.43 -3.14
N MET A 101 -6.58 4.18 -4.38
CA MET A 101 -7.62 5.00 -5.03
C MET A 101 -8.97 4.87 -4.32
N THR A 102 -9.28 3.69 -3.80
CA THR A 102 -10.54 3.43 -3.08
C THR A 102 -10.57 4.15 -1.73
N SER A 103 -9.42 4.39 -1.11
CA SER A 103 -9.31 5.19 0.11
C SER A 103 -9.33 6.71 -0.13
N GLY A 104 -9.58 7.14 -1.37
CA GLY A 104 -9.72 8.57 -1.73
C GLY A 104 -8.46 9.23 -2.29
N LEU A 105 -7.35 8.50 -2.46
CA LEU A 105 -6.16 9.09 -3.07
C LEU A 105 -6.34 9.29 -4.58
N PRO A 106 -5.91 10.44 -5.13
CA PRO A 106 -5.86 10.62 -6.57
C PRO A 106 -4.96 9.57 -7.24
N LYS A 107 -5.33 9.16 -8.46
CA LYS A 107 -4.66 8.06 -9.19
C LYS A 107 -3.13 8.18 -9.23
N MET A 108 -2.59 9.37 -9.47
CA MET A 108 -1.13 9.54 -9.56
C MET A 108 -0.42 9.35 -8.21
N MET A 109 -1.03 9.78 -7.12
CA MET A 109 -0.50 9.65 -5.77
C MET A 109 -0.54 8.18 -5.32
N ALA A 110 -1.66 7.50 -5.62
CA ALA A 110 -1.79 6.06 -5.43
C ALA A 110 -0.73 5.26 -6.19
N ARG A 111 -0.42 5.65 -7.45
CA ARG A 111 0.64 5.01 -8.25
C ARG A 111 2.04 5.24 -7.66
N VAL A 112 2.31 6.42 -7.10
CA VAL A 112 3.59 6.72 -6.43
C VAL A 112 3.75 5.87 -5.19
N LEU A 113 2.74 5.81 -4.31
CA LEU A 113 2.77 4.92 -3.15
C LEU A 113 2.95 3.45 -3.57
N GLY A 114 2.16 2.97 -4.53
CA GLY A 114 2.30 1.62 -5.06
C GLY A 114 3.73 1.30 -5.49
N CYS A 115 4.40 2.23 -6.18
CA CYS A 115 5.80 2.07 -6.59
C CYS A 115 6.79 2.04 -5.42
N LEU A 116 6.58 2.88 -4.41
CA LEU A 116 7.42 2.94 -3.21
C LEU A 116 7.26 1.69 -2.33
N TYR A 117 6.04 1.19 -2.14
CA TYR A 117 5.78 -0.04 -1.38
C TYR A 117 6.31 -1.31 -2.04
N THR A 118 6.45 -1.32 -3.38
CA THR A 118 6.93 -2.49 -4.12
C THR A 118 8.43 -2.45 -4.42
N THR A 119 9.16 -1.44 -3.93
CA THR A 119 10.62 -1.37 -4.11
C THR A 119 11.33 -1.92 -2.87
N ASP A 120 12.29 -2.83 -3.05
CA ASP A 120 12.98 -3.46 -1.91
C ASP A 120 13.80 -2.48 -1.08
N THR A 121 14.24 -1.38 -1.68
CA THR A 121 14.98 -0.32 -0.99
C THR A 121 14.10 0.55 -0.09
N GLY A 122 12.76 0.48 -0.24
CA GLY A 122 11.79 1.40 0.37
C GLY A 122 11.94 2.87 -0.02
N ARG A 123 12.92 3.19 -0.87
CA ARG A 123 13.35 4.55 -1.20
C ARG A 123 13.64 4.71 -2.68
N LEU A 124 13.13 5.79 -3.29
CA LEU A 124 13.32 6.11 -4.71
C LEU A 124 13.57 7.60 -4.92
N THR A 125 14.36 7.97 -5.93
CA THR A 125 14.51 9.36 -6.34
C THR A 125 13.35 9.83 -7.23
N ALA A 126 13.25 11.14 -7.46
CA ALA A 126 12.29 11.68 -8.43
C ALA A 126 12.48 11.10 -9.84
N ALA A 127 13.74 10.89 -10.24
CA ALA A 127 14.08 10.31 -11.54
C ALA A 127 13.64 8.85 -11.64
N ASP A 128 13.89 8.05 -10.58
CA ASP A 128 13.46 6.65 -10.54
C ASP A 128 11.93 6.53 -10.64
N LEU A 129 11.19 7.38 -9.91
CA LEU A 129 9.73 7.40 -9.95
C LEU A 129 9.21 7.82 -11.33
N ALA A 130 9.80 8.85 -11.94
CA ALA A 130 9.42 9.32 -13.28
C ALA A 130 9.64 8.22 -14.33
N GLN A 131 10.78 7.53 -14.27
CA GLN A 131 11.11 6.43 -15.18
C GLN A 131 10.16 5.24 -14.98
N ARG A 132 10.01 4.74 -13.75
CA ARG A 132 9.19 3.56 -13.44
C ARG A 132 7.71 3.78 -13.72
N LEU A 133 7.19 4.98 -13.47
CA LEU A 133 5.78 5.30 -13.71
C LEU A 133 5.51 5.82 -15.12
N THR A 134 6.56 6.09 -15.91
CA THR A 134 6.49 6.66 -17.26
C THR A 134 5.70 7.96 -17.26
N VAL A 135 6.08 8.89 -16.37
CA VAL A 135 5.43 10.21 -16.24
C VAL A 135 6.46 11.32 -16.11
N SER A 136 6.02 12.56 -16.30
CA SER A 136 6.91 13.72 -16.21
C SER A 136 7.46 13.94 -14.79
N PRO A 137 8.68 14.48 -14.64
CA PRO A 137 9.20 14.88 -13.33
C PRO A 137 8.29 15.86 -12.59
N ALA A 138 7.63 16.77 -13.30
CA ALA A 138 6.68 17.71 -12.72
C ALA A 138 5.45 17.01 -12.09
N SER A 139 4.98 15.93 -12.71
CA SER A 139 3.91 15.10 -12.14
C SER A 139 4.36 14.40 -10.85
N ILE A 140 5.61 13.93 -10.80
CA ILE A 140 6.19 13.35 -9.60
C ILE A 140 6.29 14.40 -8.50
N SER A 141 6.83 15.59 -8.77
CA SER A 141 6.95 16.65 -7.76
C SER A 141 5.59 17.01 -7.15
N LYS A 142 4.54 17.17 -7.98
CA LYS A 142 3.18 17.43 -7.47
C LYS A 142 2.63 16.29 -6.62
N ALA A 143 2.85 15.05 -7.05
CA ALA A 143 2.39 13.87 -6.30
C ALA A 143 3.11 13.74 -4.95
N ILE A 144 4.42 13.97 -4.93
CA ILE A 144 5.23 13.98 -3.71
C ILE A 144 4.76 15.08 -2.77
N THR A 145 4.62 16.32 -3.22
CA THR A 145 4.16 17.41 -2.34
C THR A 145 2.79 17.11 -1.73
N PHE A 146 1.87 16.50 -2.51
CA PHE A 146 0.59 16.07 -1.98
C PHE A 146 0.72 14.96 -0.93
N LEU A 147 1.57 13.96 -1.17
CA LEU A 147 1.78 12.84 -0.24
C LEU A 147 2.57 13.23 1.01
N GLU A 148 3.54 14.14 0.89
CA GLU A 148 4.25 14.78 2.01
C GLU A 148 3.24 15.55 2.87
N ASN A 149 2.36 16.33 2.24
CA ASN A 149 1.30 17.01 2.98
C ASN A 149 0.40 16.02 3.72
N LEU A 150 0.23 14.79 3.24
CA LEU A 150 -0.55 13.75 3.90
C LEU A 150 0.22 12.94 4.97
N ASP A 151 1.49 13.26 5.21
CA ASP A 151 2.43 12.47 6.01
C ASP A 151 2.56 11.00 5.52
N LEU A 152 2.28 10.74 4.24
CA LEU A 152 2.36 9.40 3.64
C LEU A 152 3.70 9.12 2.94
N VAL A 153 4.51 10.16 2.72
CA VAL A 153 5.86 10.07 2.15
C VAL A 153 6.75 11.08 2.86
N ARG A 154 8.00 10.69 3.14
CA ARG A 154 9.04 11.58 3.66
C ARG A 154 10.14 11.79 2.63
N ARG A 155 10.65 13.02 2.54
CA ARG A 155 11.84 13.35 1.75
C ARG A 155 13.08 13.28 2.63
N GLU A 156 14.03 12.44 2.23
CA GLU A 156 15.36 12.32 2.82
C GLU A 156 16.40 12.90 1.86
N ARG A 157 17.45 13.50 2.43
CA ARG A 157 18.63 13.92 1.67
C ARG A 157 19.76 12.95 1.93
N ASP A 158 20.20 12.28 0.87
CA ASP A 158 21.38 11.40 0.92
C ASP A 158 22.67 12.25 1.03
N GLU A 159 23.79 11.65 1.44
CA GLU A 159 25.11 12.30 1.59
C GLU A 159 25.55 13.04 0.31
N ARG A 160 25.08 12.55 -0.85
CA ARG A 160 25.31 13.15 -2.18
C ARG A 160 24.30 14.24 -2.56
N ARG A 161 23.58 14.84 -1.60
CA ARG A 161 22.53 15.86 -1.77
C ARG A 161 21.37 15.49 -2.71
N ARG A 162 21.19 14.21 -3.02
CA ARG A 162 20.06 13.74 -3.83
C ARG A 162 18.85 13.49 -2.93
N GLU A 163 17.70 14.01 -3.33
CA GLU A 163 16.44 13.77 -2.64
C GLU A 163 15.94 12.36 -2.93
N ARG A 164 15.65 11.62 -1.85
CA ARG A 164 15.01 10.31 -1.88
C ARG A 164 13.67 10.39 -1.17
N TYR A 165 12.68 9.74 -1.74
CA TYR A 165 11.35 9.62 -1.17
C TYR A 165 11.22 8.26 -0.53
N VAL A 166 10.81 8.24 0.72
CA VAL A 166 10.73 7.04 1.55
C VAL A 166 9.31 6.87 2.06
N VAL A 167 8.87 5.62 2.06
CA VAL A 167 7.73 5.17 2.86
C VAL A 167 8.31 4.42 4.04
N ASP A 168 8.02 4.89 5.24
CA ASP A 168 8.54 4.37 6.51
C ASP A 168 7.39 3.85 7.37
N ASP A 169 7.67 2.93 8.30
CA ASP A 169 6.67 2.29 9.15
C ASP A 169 5.94 3.32 10.03
N ASP A 170 6.66 4.38 10.44
CA ASP A 170 6.13 5.49 11.23
C ASP A 170 5.18 6.41 10.45
N LEU A 171 5.16 6.36 9.11
CA LEU A 171 4.33 7.27 8.32
C LEU A 171 2.83 6.97 8.45
N TRP A 172 2.45 5.71 8.65
CA TRP A 172 1.05 5.38 8.93
C TRP A 172 0.62 5.91 10.30
N TYR A 173 1.50 5.84 11.30
CA TYR A 173 1.25 6.45 12.60
C TYR A 173 1.07 7.97 12.45
N GLN A 174 2.00 8.66 11.78
CA GLN A 174 1.90 10.11 11.58
C GLN A 174 0.65 10.51 10.79
N ALA A 175 0.30 9.76 9.73
CA ALA A 175 -0.91 9.99 8.96
C ALA A 175 -2.19 9.81 9.80
N MET A 176 -2.24 8.82 10.70
CA MET A 176 -3.37 8.64 11.63
C MET A 176 -3.47 9.81 12.62
N ILE A 177 -2.36 10.23 13.23
CA ILE A 177 -2.33 11.37 14.15
C ILE A 177 -2.76 12.66 13.41
N ARG A 178 -2.27 12.87 12.19
CA ARG A 178 -2.69 14.00 11.35
C ARG A 178 -4.19 13.96 11.02
N SER A 179 -4.72 12.78 10.71
CA SER A 179 -6.16 12.63 10.45
C SER A 179 -7.01 12.97 11.68
N ALA A 180 -6.57 12.57 12.88
CA ALA A 180 -7.26 12.93 14.12
C ALA A 180 -7.25 14.46 14.34
N ARG A 181 -6.11 15.13 14.12
CA ARG A 181 -6.01 16.60 14.20
C ARG A 181 -6.85 17.32 13.14
N ALA A 182 -7.01 16.75 11.95
CA ALA A 182 -7.87 17.32 10.92
C ALA A 182 -9.36 17.29 11.33
N ASN A 183 -9.77 16.25 12.07
CA ASN A 183 -11.12 16.19 12.64
C ASN A 183 -11.35 17.28 13.69
N ASP A 184 -10.33 17.65 14.48
CA ASP A 184 -10.44 18.73 15.49
C ASP A 184 -10.85 20.06 14.85
N GLN A 185 -10.33 20.36 13.65
CA GLN A 185 -10.71 21.55 12.90
C GLN A 185 -12.19 21.52 12.49
N PHE A 186 -12.68 20.36 12.05
CA PHE A 186 -14.09 20.19 11.73
C PHE A 186 -14.98 20.30 12.98
N ILE A 187 -14.56 19.70 14.10
CA ILE A 187 -15.27 19.75 15.38
C ILE A 187 -15.42 21.21 15.82
N GLU A 188 -14.36 22.00 15.75
CA GLU A 188 -14.40 23.42 16.10
C GLU A 188 -15.33 24.22 15.17
N ALA A 189 -15.23 24.02 13.85
CA ALA A 189 -16.12 24.65 12.89
C ALA A 189 -17.60 24.27 13.12
N ALA A 190 -17.87 23.01 13.46
CA ALA A 190 -19.20 22.53 13.78
C ALA A 190 -19.76 23.20 15.05
N ARG A 191 -18.94 23.36 16.10
CA ARG A 191 -19.32 24.06 17.34
C ARG A 191 -19.66 25.53 17.09
N GLN A 192 -18.90 26.21 16.25
CA GLN A 192 -19.22 27.58 15.82
C GLN A 192 -20.53 27.63 15.02
N GLY A 193 -20.71 26.69 14.09
CA GLY A 193 -21.92 26.57 13.29
C GLY A 193 -23.20 26.36 14.12
N VAL A 194 -23.12 25.62 15.22
CA VAL A 194 -24.24 25.44 16.18
C VAL A 194 -24.67 26.78 16.80
N GLY A 195 -23.71 27.64 17.14
CA GLY A 195 -24.00 28.98 17.65
C GLY A 195 -24.71 29.86 16.63
N ILE A 196 -24.29 29.79 15.36
CA ILE A 196 -24.83 30.59 14.26
C ILE A 196 -26.22 30.11 13.85
N LEU A 197 -26.41 28.80 13.72
CA LEU A 197 -27.66 28.19 13.23
C LEU A 197 -28.78 28.15 14.29
N GLY A 198 -28.48 28.55 15.52
CA GLY A 198 -29.40 28.48 16.64
C GLY A 198 -29.49 27.08 17.24
N ARG A 199 -29.28 27.00 18.56
CA ARG A 199 -29.37 25.75 19.32
C ARG A 199 -30.78 25.14 19.21
N GLY A 200 -30.84 23.81 19.15
CA GLY A 200 -32.10 23.08 19.04
C GLY A 200 -32.72 23.04 17.64
N THR A 201 -32.13 23.72 16.65
CA THR A 201 -32.55 23.54 15.25
C THR A 201 -32.07 22.20 14.71
N PRO A 202 -32.78 21.58 13.74
CA PRO A 202 -32.35 20.32 13.13
C PRO A 202 -30.95 20.39 12.50
N ALA A 203 -30.53 21.57 12.03
CA ALA A 203 -29.20 21.77 11.46
C ALA A 203 -28.12 21.79 12.54
N ALA A 204 -28.35 22.50 13.65
CA ALA A 204 -27.47 22.48 14.82
C ALA A 204 -27.33 21.05 15.39
N THR A 205 -28.44 20.31 15.52
CA THR A 205 -28.41 18.92 16.02
C THR A 205 -27.55 18.00 15.14
N ARG A 206 -27.56 18.16 13.80
CA ARG A 206 -26.67 17.40 12.91
C ARG A 206 -25.19 17.72 13.16
N LEU A 207 -24.86 19.00 13.31
CA LEU A 207 -23.49 19.43 13.60
C LEU A 207 -23.02 18.94 14.99
N GLU A 208 -23.87 19.04 16.01
CA GLU A 208 -23.59 18.52 17.36
C GLU A 208 -23.33 17.01 17.34
N ASN A 209 -24.15 16.25 16.62
CA ASN A 209 -23.98 14.81 16.50
C ASN A 209 -22.70 14.44 15.76
N ALA A 210 -22.38 15.13 14.66
CA ALA A 210 -21.16 14.91 13.90
C ALA A 210 -19.91 15.25 14.74
N ALA A 211 -19.92 16.39 15.42
CA ALA A 211 -18.83 16.81 16.29
C ALA A 211 -18.60 15.81 17.43
N ARG A 212 -19.67 15.38 18.12
CA ARG A 212 -19.58 14.40 19.22
C ARG A 212 -19.00 13.06 18.74
N PHE A 213 -19.42 12.58 17.58
CA PHE A 213 -18.92 11.33 17.02
C PHE A 213 -17.44 11.44 16.63
N LEU A 214 -17.06 12.50 15.92
CA LEU A 214 -15.68 12.70 15.49
C LEU A 214 -14.73 12.90 16.66
N ASP A 215 -15.16 13.57 17.73
CA ASP A 215 -14.39 13.75 18.97
C ASP A 215 -14.03 12.38 19.59
N PHE A 216 -15.05 11.52 19.76
CA PHE A 216 -14.85 10.16 20.25
C PHE A 216 -13.93 9.32 19.36
N VAL A 217 -14.12 9.39 18.04
CA VAL A 217 -13.30 8.64 17.08
C VAL A 217 -11.86 9.14 17.06
N SER A 218 -11.63 10.46 17.09
CA SER A 218 -10.29 11.05 17.13
C SER A 218 -9.51 10.61 18.37
N GLU A 219 -10.12 10.65 19.55
CA GLU A 219 -9.48 10.13 20.75
C GLU A 219 -9.18 8.63 20.64
N GLY A 220 -10.12 7.85 20.09
CA GLY A 220 -9.94 6.42 19.86
C GLY A 220 -8.77 6.12 18.91
N LEU A 221 -8.68 6.86 17.81
CA LEU A 221 -7.61 6.74 16.82
C LEU A 221 -6.25 7.09 17.41
N ILE A 222 -6.16 8.18 18.19
CA ILE A 222 -4.90 8.58 18.85
C ILE A 222 -4.46 7.49 19.83
N ARG A 223 -5.36 7.03 20.72
CA ARG A 223 -5.05 5.96 21.69
C ARG A 223 -4.60 4.68 20.98
N ALA A 224 -5.30 4.26 19.93
CA ALA A 224 -4.94 3.07 19.17
C ALA A 224 -3.61 3.22 18.43
N ALA A 225 -3.32 4.41 17.88
CA ALA A 225 -2.06 4.70 17.21
C ALA A 225 -0.88 4.68 18.21
N GLU A 226 -1.06 5.25 19.40
CA GLU A 226 -0.06 5.23 20.48
C GLU A 226 0.23 3.79 20.96
N GLN A 227 -0.80 2.97 21.13
CA GLN A 227 -0.65 1.54 21.48
C GLN A 227 0.02 0.74 20.35
N GLY A 228 -0.37 1.00 19.10
CA GLY A 228 0.18 0.33 17.92
C GLY A 228 1.64 0.67 17.64
N ARG A 229 2.17 1.76 18.22
CA ARG A 229 3.57 2.16 18.10
C ARG A 229 4.51 1.05 18.60
N GLU A 230 4.15 0.34 19.66
CA GLU A 230 4.93 -0.80 20.17
C GLU A 230 4.95 -1.97 19.18
N VAL A 231 3.87 -2.19 18.43
CA VAL A 231 3.77 -3.25 17.41
C VAL A 231 4.63 -2.97 16.19
N LEU A 232 4.76 -1.69 15.79
CA LEU A 232 5.62 -1.28 14.68
C LEU A 232 7.11 -1.47 15.02
N TYR A 233 7.52 -1.18 16.26
CA TYR A 233 8.92 -1.31 16.67
C TYR A 233 9.32 -2.71 17.21
N ALA A 234 8.38 -3.53 17.69
CA ALA A 234 8.67 -4.84 18.26
C ALA A 234 9.26 -5.86 17.26
N ARG A 235 9.22 -5.58 15.95
CA ARG A 235 9.79 -6.46 14.91
C ARG A 235 11.16 -6.03 14.39
N GLY A 236 11.73 -4.93 14.91
CA GLY A 236 13.00 -4.36 14.45
C GLY A 236 14.25 -4.86 15.17
N GLU A 237 14.15 -5.46 16.36
CA GLU A 237 15.32 -5.80 17.18
C GLU A 237 15.90 -7.21 16.93
N THR A 238 15.25 -8.09 16.18
CA THR A 238 15.74 -9.49 16.03
C THR A 238 16.73 -9.72 14.87
N ALA A 239 17.33 -8.68 14.29
CA ALA A 239 18.28 -8.83 13.18
C ALA A 239 19.59 -8.03 13.34
N SER A 240 20.01 -7.76 14.57
CA SER A 240 21.33 -7.21 14.84
C SER A 240 21.93 -7.73 16.14
N ASP A 241 22.18 -9.04 16.21
CA ASP A 241 23.38 -9.50 16.93
C ASP A 241 23.77 -10.91 16.47
N GLY A 242 24.92 -11.01 15.80
CA GLY A 242 25.39 -12.28 15.28
C GLY A 242 26.38 -12.18 14.12
N THR A 243 27.34 -11.26 14.18
CA THR A 243 28.59 -11.46 13.42
C THR A 243 29.76 -11.17 14.34
N ALA A 244 30.14 -12.21 15.07
CA ALA A 244 31.41 -12.27 15.77
C ALA A 244 32.55 -11.98 14.78
N LYS A 245 33.35 -10.96 15.08
CA LYS A 245 34.64 -10.68 14.42
C LYS A 245 35.53 -11.93 14.51
N PRO A 246 36.28 -12.29 13.45
CA PRO A 246 37.47 -13.10 13.64
C PRO A 246 38.56 -12.21 14.24
N SER A 247 38.97 -12.52 15.48
CA SER A 247 40.19 -11.97 16.06
C SER A 247 41.39 -12.62 15.38
N SER A 248 42.06 -11.86 14.53
CA SER A 248 43.47 -12.09 14.20
C SER A 248 44.30 -11.65 15.41
N ASP A 249 44.99 -12.58 16.05
CA ASP A 249 46.13 -12.26 16.90
C ASP A 249 47.23 -13.33 16.71
N ASP A 250 48.37 -12.85 16.22
CA ASP A 250 49.62 -13.58 16.09
C ASP A 250 50.25 -13.75 17.48
N GLY A 251 50.67 -14.97 17.81
CA GLY A 251 51.23 -15.27 19.14
C GLY A 251 52.11 -16.51 19.14
N GLN A 252 53.28 -16.39 18.53
CA GLN A 252 54.41 -17.32 18.58
C GLN A 252 54.78 -17.72 20.03
N THR A 253 55.00 -19.00 20.32
CA THR A 253 56.01 -19.50 21.29
C THR A 253 56.22 -21.01 21.18
N ALA A 254 57.40 -21.44 21.59
CA ALA A 254 58.11 -22.66 21.17
C ALA A 254 57.88 -23.92 22.03
N GLY A 255 58.13 -25.08 21.38
CA GLY A 255 58.82 -26.27 21.92
C GLY A 255 57.95 -27.46 22.37
N PRO A 256 58.49 -28.70 22.51
CA PRO A 256 59.82 -29.20 22.15
C PRO A 256 59.87 -30.59 21.44
N THR A 257 61.04 -30.84 20.85
CA THR A 257 61.82 -32.09 20.65
C THR A 257 61.23 -33.49 20.95
N ALA A 258 61.32 -34.38 19.97
CA ALA A 258 61.54 -35.84 20.06
C ALA A 258 61.99 -36.32 18.65
N ALA A 259 62.91 -37.23 18.36
CA ALA A 259 63.82 -38.18 19.02
C ALA A 259 64.65 -38.79 17.84
N PRO A 260 65.32 -39.95 17.95
CA PRO A 260 66.18 -40.52 18.99
C PRO A 260 67.68 -40.45 18.62
#